data_AF-A0A418GK52-F1
#
_entry.id   AF-A0A418GK52-F1
#
_cell.length_a   1.000
_cell.length_b   1.000
_cell.length_c   1.000
_cell.angle_alpha   90.00
_cell.angle_beta   90.00
_cell.angle_gamma   90.00
#
_symmetry.space_group_name_H-M   'P 1'
#
loop_
_entity.id
_entity.type
_entity.pdbx_description
1 polymer ?
#
loop_
_entity_poly.entity_id
_entity_poly.type
_entity_poly.pdbx_seq_one_letter_code
_entity_poly.pdbx_strand_id
1 'polypeptide(L)'
;MVTLEQFRYCPTHSTHPPFCYDFHYVKPGMVAIFGDNGSGKSTLAQLMAGWYPDFLPGEITGTGTLLGTPIGRLPLNEQSATIQLVQQSPYLQLSGCTFSVEEEVA
;
A
#
# COMPACT_ATOMS: atom_id res chain seq x y z
N MET A 1 4.69 -11.95 7.24
CA MET A 1 3.74 -11.82 8.35
C MET A 1 3.02 -10.49 8.19
N VAL A 2 1.70 -10.49 8.20
CA VAL A 2 0.83 -9.30 8.12
C VAL A 2 -0.16 -9.39 9.26
N THR A 3 -0.24 -8.34 10.07
CA THR A 3 -1.17 -8.26 11.20
C THR A 3 -1.88 -6.91 11.16
N LEU A 4 -3.20 -6.93 11.04
CA LEU A 4 -4.10 -5.79 11.10
C LEU A 4 -5.10 -6.05 12.23
N GLU A 5 -5.14 -5.17 13.22
CA GLU A 5 -6.02 -5.26 14.40
C GLU A 5 -6.75 -3.94 14.56
N GLN A 6 -8.07 -3.97 14.34
CA GLN A 6 -8.92 -2.78 14.29
C GLN A 6 -8.34 -1.70 13.38
N PHE A 7 -7.58 -2.10 12.35
CA PHE A 7 -6.82 -1.20 11.51
C PHE A 7 -7.77 -0.40 10.62
N ARG A 8 -7.64 0.92 10.64
CA ARG A 8 -8.49 1.83 9.87
C ARG A 8 -7.61 2.86 9.21
N TYR A 9 -7.90 3.15 7.95
CA TYR A 9 -7.27 4.23 7.20
C TYR A 9 -8.35 5.15 6.64
N CYS A 10 -8.19 6.45 6.88
CA CYS A 10 -9.06 7.51 6.39
C CYS A 10 -8.26 8.44 5.47
N PRO A 11 -8.53 8.47 4.15
CA PRO A 11 -7.86 9.41 3.24
C PRO A 11 -8.12 10.87 3.62
N THR A 12 -7.14 11.74 3.38
CA THR A 12 -7.33 13.18 3.53
C THR A 12 -8.48 13.65 2.62
N HIS A 13 -9.52 14.25 3.20
CA HIS A 13 -10.77 14.67 2.55
C HIS A 13 -11.82 13.57 2.25
N SER A 14 -11.66 12.35 2.75
CA SER A 14 -12.74 11.35 2.66
C SER A 14 -13.90 11.72 3.59
N THR A 15 -15.12 11.69 3.06
CA THR A 15 -16.37 11.75 3.84
C THR A 15 -16.93 10.36 4.14
N HIS A 16 -16.35 9.32 3.55
CA HIS A 16 -16.75 7.94 3.81
C HIS A 16 -16.13 7.43 5.11
N PRO A 17 -16.88 6.68 5.93
CA PRO A 17 -16.34 6.08 7.13
C PRO A 17 -15.20 5.11 6.77
N PRO A 18 -14.09 5.12 7.53
CA PRO A 18 -12.95 4.26 7.25
C PRO A 18 -13.33 2.79 7.48
N PHE A 19 -12.95 1.94 6.53
CA PHE A 19 -13.07 0.50 6.68
C PHE A 19 -12.19 0.01 7.82
N CYS A 20 -12.71 -0.93 8.60
CA CYS A 20 -11.97 -1.63 9.64
C CYS A 20 -11.45 -2.94 9.08
N TYR A 21 -10.16 -3.19 9.24
CA TYR A 21 -9.50 -4.42 8.82
C TYR A 21 -8.99 -5.18 10.03
N ASP A 22 -9.45 -6.42 10.17
CA ASP A 22 -8.95 -7.41 11.11
C ASP A 22 -8.45 -8.61 10.31
N PHE A 23 -7.14 -8.73 10.20
CA PHE A 23 -6.49 -9.71 9.33
C PHE A 23 -5.14 -10.14 9.89
N HIS A 24 -4.94 -11.44 10.06
CA HIS A 24 -3.67 -11.98 10.53
C HIS A 24 -3.20 -13.12 9.64
N TYR A 25 -2.02 -12.96 9.06
CA TYR A 25 -1.44 -13.92 8.14
C TYR A 25 0.06 -14.11 8.40
N VAL A 26 0.42 -15.28 8.91
CA VAL A 26 1.76 -15.58 9.45
C VAL A 26 2.56 -16.58 8.62
N LYS A 27 1.93 -17.35 7.72
CA LYS A 27 2.57 -18.41 6.94
C LYS A 27 2.86 -17.96 5.50
N PRO A 28 3.85 -18.55 4.80
CA PRO A 28 4.01 -18.37 3.37
C PRO A 28 2.78 -18.89 2.60
N GLY A 29 2.41 -18.22 1.50
CA GLY A 29 1.34 -18.66 0.61
C GLY A 29 0.70 -17.50 -0.14
N MET A 30 -0.40 -17.78 -0.84
CA MET A 30 -1.15 -16.79 -1.60
C MET A 30 -2.48 -16.48 -0.91
N VAL A 31 -2.78 -15.19 -0.80
CA VAL A 31 -4.07 -14.69 -0.32
C VAL A 31 -4.69 -13.85 -1.43
N ALA A 32 -5.97 -14.09 -1.72
CA ALA A 32 -6.74 -13.30 -2.67
C ALA A 32 -7.74 -12.44 -1.90
N ILE A 33 -7.74 -11.13 -2.19
CA ILE A 33 -8.68 -10.16 -1.61
C ILE A 33 -9.66 -9.76 -2.71
N PHE A 34 -10.95 -10.05 -2.50
CA PHE A 34 -12.02 -9.73 -3.44
C PHE A 34 -12.92 -8.63 -2.87
N GLY A 35 -13.61 -7.92 -3.77
CA GLY A 35 -14.56 -6.88 -3.43
C GLY A 35 -14.86 -5.99 -4.62
N ASP A 36 -15.92 -5.18 -4.54
CA ASP A 36 -16.37 -4.29 -5.62
C ASP A 36 -15.41 -3.14 -5.90
N ASN A 37 -15.57 -2.47 -7.04
CA ASN A 37 -14.83 -1.24 -7.32
C ASN A 37 -15.10 -0.21 -6.22
N GLY A 38 -14.05 0.44 -5.72
CA GLY A 38 -14.13 1.39 -4.60
C GLY A 38 -14.07 0.77 -3.20
N SER A 39 -14.01 -0.57 -3.07
CA SER A 39 -13.95 -1.24 -1.76
C SER A 39 -12.61 -1.08 -1.00
N GLY A 40 -11.68 -0.26 -1.49
CA GLY A 40 -10.39 0.00 -0.82
C GLY A 40 -9.27 -1.02 -1.06
N LYS A 41 -9.43 -2.00 -1.97
CA LYS A 41 -8.39 -3.01 -2.27
C LYS A 41 -7.05 -2.42 -2.67
N SER A 42 -7.05 -1.51 -3.66
CA SER A 42 -5.82 -0.86 -4.14
C SER A 42 -5.19 0.00 -3.04
N THR A 43 -6.03 0.69 -2.25
CA THR A 43 -5.59 1.49 -1.10
C THR A 43 -4.90 0.62 -0.05
N LEU A 44 -5.47 -0.54 0.30
CA LEU A 44 -4.84 -1.50 1.20
C LEU A 44 -3.49 -1.99 0.66
N ALA A 45 -3.41 -2.32 -0.63
CA ALA A 45 -2.17 -2.75 -1.26
C ALA A 45 -1.09 -1.65 -1.23
N GLN A 46 -1.46 -0.39 -1.47
CA GLN A 46 -0.55 0.77 -1.39
C GLN A 46 -0.08 1.04 0.04
N LEU A 47 -0.97 0.95 1.04
CA LEU A 47 -0.59 1.02 2.46
C LEU A 47 0.44 -0.06 2.82
N MET A 48 0.19 -1.29 2.36
CA MET A 48 1.12 -2.41 2.58
C MET A 48 2.46 -2.23 1.87
N ALA A 49 2.49 -1.49 0.76
CA ALA A 49 3.70 -1.22 0.01
C ALA A 49 4.52 -0.03 0.55
N GLY A 50 4.05 0.67 1.59
CA GLY A 50 4.78 1.79 2.20
C GLY A 50 4.49 3.15 1.58
N TRP A 51 3.33 3.33 0.94
CA TRP A 51 2.97 4.62 0.34
C TRP A 51 2.53 5.65 1.37
N TYR A 52 2.06 5.21 2.54
CA TYR A 52 1.71 6.11 3.63
C TYR A 52 2.96 6.46 4.47
N PRO A 53 3.13 7.73 4.90
CA PRO A 53 2.20 8.85 4.69
C PRO A 53 2.44 9.65 3.40
N ASP A 54 3.61 9.50 2.76
CA ASP A 54 4.13 10.47 1.77
C ASP A 54 3.33 10.52 0.46
N PHE A 55 2.88 9.37 -0.05
CA PHE A 55 2.18 9.21 -1.33
C PHE A 55 0.69 8.86 -1.17
N LEU A 56 0.27 8.57 0.06
CA LEU A 56 -1.10 8.19 0.38
C LEU A 56 -1.53 8.88 1.69
N PRO A 57 -1.71 10.22 1.67
CA PRO A 57 -1.94 11.00 2.88
C PRO A 57 -3.30 10.67 3.50
N GLY A 58 -3.35 10.65 4.82
CA GLY A 58 -4.57 10.35 5.59
C GLY A 58 -4.24 10.08 7.04
N GLU A 59 -5.17 9.45 7.75
CA GLU A 59 -5.00 9.08 9.15
C GLU A 59 -5.17 7.57 9.32
N ILE A 60 -4.27 6.97 10.09
CA ILE A 60 -4.35 5.57 10.52
C ILE A 60 -4.77 5.52 11.99
N THR A 61 -5.73 4.65 12.31
CA THR A 61 -6.06 4.26 13.69
C THR A 61 -6.06 2.74 13.81
N GLY A 62 -5.93 2.23 15.05
CA GLY A 62 -5.68 0.81 15.29
C GLY A 62 -4.23 0.41 15.04
N THR A 63 -3.97 -0.89 14.86
CA THR A 63 -2.61 -1.44 14.75
C THR A 63 -2.46 -2.19 13.43
N GLY A 64 -1.42 -1.84 12.66
CA GLY A 64 -1.05 -2.55 11.44
C GLY A 64 0.45 -2.78 11.39
N THR A 65 0.88 -4.04 11.24
CA THR A 65 2.30 -4.41 11.12
C THR A 65 2.55 -5.33 9.93
N LEU A 66 3.69 -5.12 9.27
CA LEU A 66 4.16 -5.86 8.12
C LEU A 66 5.58 -6.34 8.46
N LEU A 67 5.77 -7.65 8.48
CA LEU A 67 7.04 -8.28 8.85
C LEU A 67 7.57 -7.79 10.22
N GLY A 68 6.66 -7.46 11.15
CA GLY A 68 6.99 -6.93 12.48
C GLY A 68 7.17 -5.40 12.55
N THR A 69 7.11 -4.71 11.41
CA THR A 69 7.27 -3.25 11.33
C THR A 69 5.92 -2.56 11.20
N PRO A 70 5.62 -1.51 11.99
CA PRO A 70 4.37 -0.75 11.84
C PRO A 70 4.23 -0.11 10.45
N ILE A 71 3.00 -0.07 9.93
CA ILE A 71 2.68 0.64 8.69
C ILE A 71 2.98 2.13 8.87
N GLY A 72 3.67 2.74 7.89
CA GLY A 72 4.10 4.15 7.95
C GLY A 72 5.39 4.40 8.73
N ARG A 73 6.05 3.35 9.23
CA ARG A 73 7.33 3.48 9.96
C ARG A 73 8.53 3.60 9.03
N LEU A 74 8.53 2.90 7.90
CA LEU A 74 9.60 2.89 6.91
C LEU A 74 9.19 3.71 5.69
N PRO A 75 10.12 4.46 5.08
CA PRO A 75 9.87 5.10 3.79
C PRO A 75 9.78 4.06 2.67
N LEU A 76 9.12 4.43 1.57
CA LEU A 76 8.85 3.57 0.42
C LEU A 76 10.11 2.88 -0.13
N ASN A 77 11.22 3.61 -0.23
CA ASN A 77 12.48 3.09 -0.78
C ASN A 77 13.06 1.95 0.08
N GLU A 78 13.00 2.06 1.41
CA GLU A 78 13.45 1.00 2.32
C GLU A 78 12.47 -0.19 2.32
N GLN A 79 11.16 0.08 2.30
CA GLN A 79 10.13 -0.96 2.29
C GLN A 79 10.14 -1.79 1.00
N SER A 80 10.46 -1.16 -0.14
CA SER A 80 10.49 -1.81 -1.47
C SER A 80 11.43 -3.02 -1.55
N ALA A 81 12.48 -3.07 -0.71
CA ALA A 81 13.41 -4.19 -0.64
C ALA A 81 12.74 -5.49 -0.13
N THR A 82 11.61 -5.38 0.55
CA THR A 82 10.90 -6.53 1.16
C THR A 82 9.46 -6.68 0.71
N ILE A 83 8.76 -5.58 0.39
CA ILE A 83 7.36 -5.59 -0.04
C ILE A 83 7.26 -4.78 -1.33
N GLN A 84 6.82 -5.44 -2.41
CA GLN A 84 6.70 -4.85 -3.73
C GLN A 84 5.23 -4.87 -4.16
N LEU A 85 4.79 -3.77 -4.77
CA LEU A 85 3.47 -3.66 -5.37
C LEU A 85 3.60 -3.76 -6.89
N VAL A 86 2.88 -4.68 -7.50
CA VAL A 86 2.64 -4.67 -8.94
C VAL A 86 1.28 -4.03 -9.18
N GLN A 87 1.25 -2.90 -9.88
CA GLN A 87 0.02 -2.15 -10.16
C GLN A 87 -0.80 -2.79 -11.27
N GLN A 88 -2.05 -2.33 -11.41
CA GLN A 88 -2.96 -2.74 -12.49
C GLN A 88 -2.36 -2.57 -13.89
N SER A 89 -1.52 -1.54 -14.07
CA SER A 89 -0.77 -1.29 -15.30
C SER A 89 0.72 -1.38 -14.98
N PRO A 90 1.32 -2.58 -15.00
CA PRO A 90 2.72 -2.78 -14.57
C PRO A 90 3.72 -1.95 -15.36
N TYR A 91 3.42 -1.68 -16.64
CA TYR A 91 4.26 -0.86 -17.51
C TYR A 91 4.36 0.61 -17.07
N LEU A 92 3.37 1.13 -16.34
CA LEU A 92 3.42 2.49 -15.78
C LEU A 92 4.29 2.59 -14.53
N GLN A 93 4.73 1.48 -13.94
CA GLN A 93 5.61 1.47 -12.77
C GLN A 93 7.09 1.56 -13.11
N LEU A 94 7.44 1.26 -14.35
CA LEU A 94 8.79 1.46 -14.86
C LEU A 94 8.89 2.92 -15.31
N SER A 95 9.63 3.75 -14.57
CA SER A 95 10.15 4.99 -15.18
C SER A 95 10.94 4.59 -16.43
N GLY A 96 10.64 5.21 -17.57
CA GLY A 96 11.27 4.88 -18.85
C GLY A 96 10.35 4.35 -19.95
N CYS A 97 9.13 4.88 -20.10
CA CYS A 97 8.41 4.83 -21.39
C CYS A 97 8.89 5.95 -22.35
N THR A 98 10.17 6.30 -22.28
CA THR A 98 10.87 7.13 -23.26
C THR A 98 12.04 6.32 -23.79
N PHE A 99 12.33 6.45 -25.08
CA PHE A 99 13.27 5.55 -25.76
C PHE A 99 14.74 5.92 -25.46
N SER A 100 14.98 6.99 -24.69
CA SER A 100 16.31 7.42 -24.25
C SER A 100 16.29 8.20 -22.93
N VAL A 101 17.44 8.19 -22.24
CA VAL A 101 17.70 8.93 -20.97
C VAL A 101 17.57 10.44 -21.14
N GLU A 102 17.77 10.96 -22.34
CA GLU A 102 17.72 12.40 -22.65
C GLU A 102 16.28 12.95 -22.58
N GLU A 103 15.28 12.11 -22.87
CA GLU A 103 13.85 12.44 -22.82
C GLU A 103 13.25 12.39 -21.39
N GLU A 104 13.98 11.88 -20.40
CA GLU A 104 13.53 11.78 -19.00
C GLU A 104 13.83 13.05 -18.19
N VAL A 105 14.73 13.92 -18.66
CA VAL A 105 15.29 15.05 -17.90
C VAL A 105 14.67 16.42 -18.28
N ALA A 106 13.80 16.47 -19.28
CA ALA A 106 13.17 17.72 -19.77
C ALA A 106 11.80 18.02 -19.11
#